data_AF-A0A5C4LAT0-F1
#
_entry.id   AF-A0A5C4LAT0-F1
#
_cell.length_a   1.000
_cell.length_b   1.000
_cell.length_c   1.000
_cell.angle_alpha   90.00
_cell.angle_beta   90.00
_cell.angle_gamma   90.00
#
_symmetry.space_group_name_H-M   'P 1'
#
loop_
_entity.id
_entity.type
_entity.pdbx_description
1 polymer ?
#
loop_
_entity_poly.entity_id
_entity_poly.type
_entity_poly.pdbx_seq_one_letter_code
_entity_poly.pdbx_strand_id
1 'polypeptide(L)'
;MTAQAEARQLVELIAGPVRLGENVKAALARVARLTGLGDRRVRGIWNGEARRIEAEEMDRLRRAALDASTLEDVDRAYRAHLARLRACREILGHGAVGQEASRQETVRQEALRLPAADAAGWVDHAELGLAGAQDRPVDRGGRR
;
A
#
# COMPACT_ATOMS: atom_id res chain seq x y z
N MET A 1 -37.29 14.58 13.35
CA MET A 1 -36.30 15.21 12.44
C MET A 1 -37.04 16.09 11.46
N THR A 2 -36.52 17.27 11.12
CA THR A 2 -37.11 18.12 10.07
C THR A 2 -36.53 17.76 8.70
N ALA A 3 -37.29 17.96 7.62
CA ALA A 3 -36.82 17.70 6.26
C ALA A 3 -35.51 18.45 5.93
N GLN A 4 -35.34 19.66 6.48
CA GLN A 4 -34.11 20.45 6.31
C GLN A 4 -32.91 19.78 6.99
N ALA A 5 -33.10 19.23 8.19
CA ALA A 5 -32.03 18.54 8.92
C ALA A 5 -31.62 17.25 8.20
N GLU A 6 -32.60 16.48 7.69
CA GLU A 6 -32.34 15.28 6.89
C GLU A 6 -31.55 15.62 5.62
N ALA A 7 -31.99 16.63 4.86
CA ALA A 7 -31.30 17.03 3.65
C ALA A 7 -29.87 17.51 3.90
N ARG A 8 -29.64 18.25 4.99
CA ARG A 8 -28.29 18.67 5.38
C ARG A 8 -27.40 17.46 5.68
N GLN A 9 -27.90 16.49 6.46
CA GLN A 9 -27.16 15.26 6.75
C GLN A 9 -26.85 14.46 5.49
N LEU A 10 -27.78 14.38 4.54
CA LEU A 10 -27.54 13.71 3.26
C LEU A 10 -26.46 14.43 2.45
N VAL A 11 -26.46 15.77 2.40
CA VAL A 11 -25.40 16.53 1.73
C VAL A 11 -24.04 16.34 2.42
N GLU A 12 -24.00 16.29 3.76
CA GLU A 12 -22.78 15.97 4.54
C GLU A 12 -22.26 14.56 4.21
N LEU A 13 -23.14 13.57 4.11
CA LEU A 13 -22.77 12.22 3.74
C LEU A 13 -22.21 12.13 2.31
N ILE A 14 -22.87 12.77 1.34
CA ILE A 14 -22.44 12.75 -0.07
C ILE A 14 -21.13 13.54 -0.26
N ALA A 15 -20.96 14.63 0.48
CA ALA A 15 -19.73 15.42 0.42
C ALA A 15 -18.53 14.58 0.89
N GLY A 16 -18.74 13.72 1.89
CA GLY A 16 -17.72 12.86 2.46
C GLY A 16 -16.58 13.66 3.11
N PRO A 17 -15.50 12.99 3.53
CA PRO A 17 -14.32 13.67 4.03
C PRO A 17 -13.67 14.51 2.91
N VAL A 18 -13.44 15.80 3.19
CA VAL A 18 -12.76 16.71 2.27
C VAL A 18 -11.34 16.22 2.03
N ARG A 19 -10.98 16.00 0.76
CA ARG A 19 -9.64 15.52 0.40
C ARG A 19 -8.59 16.60 0.68
N LEU A 20 -7.34 16.21 0.96
CA LEU A 20 -6.23 17.16 1.12
C LEU A 20 -6.08 18.00 -0.16
N GLY A 21 -6.17 19.33 -0.03
CA GLY A 21 -6.14 20.29 -1.14
C GLY A 21 -7.51 20.60 -1.77
N GLU A 22 -8.58 19.93 -1.34
CA GLU A 22 -9.94 20.23 -1.75
C GLU A 22 -10.53 21.36 -0.89
N ASN A 23 -11.20 22.32 -1.52
CA ASN A 23 -11.97 23.34 -0.81
C ASN A 23 -13.45 22.94 -0.70
N VAL A 24 -14.15 23.49 0.30
CA VAL A 24 -15.58 23.21 0.54
C VAL A 24 -16.43 23.50 -0.70
N LYS A 25 -16.08 24.53 -1.48
CA LYS A 25 -16.79 24.86 -2.72
C LYS A 25 -16.70 23.75 -3.77
N ALA A 26 -15.54 23.11 -3.90
CA ALA A 26 -15.32 21.97 -4.79
C ALA A 26 -16.07 20.72 -4.32
N ALA A 27 -16.12 20.48 -2.99
CA ALA A 27 -16.92 19.41 -2.42
C ALA A 27 -18.42 19.61 -2.72
N LEU A 28 -18.96 20.81 -2.49
CA LEU A 28 -20.35 21.12 -2.79
C LEU A 28 -20.66 21.07 -4.30
N ALA A 29 -19.73 21.47 -5.16
CA ALA A 29 -19.88 21.35 -6.61
C ALA A 29 -19.89 19.88 -7.07
N ARG A 30 -19.15 18.99 -6.39
CA ARG A 30 -19.29 17.54 -6.59
C ARG A 30 -20.67 17.07 -6.18
N VAL A 31 -21.16 17.46 -5.00
CA VAL A 31 -22.50 17.06 -4.54
C VAL A 31 -23.58 17.52 -5.53
N ALA A 32 -23.48 18.75 -6.04
CA ALA A 32 -24.37 19.27 -7.08
C ALA A 32 -24.37 18.40 -8.34
N ARG A 33 -23.19 17.99 -8.83
CA ARG A 33 -23.09 17.09 -9.99
C ARG A 33 -23.67 15.70 -9.74
N LEU A 34 -23.44 15.14 -8.54
CA LEU A 34 -23.94 13.81 -8.17
C LEU A 34 -25.48 13.79 -7.98
N THR A 35 -26.03 14.88 -7.45
CA THR A 35 -27.47 14.98 -7.15
C THR A 35 -28.28 15.59 -8.30
N GLY A 36 -27.62 16.22 -9.27
CA GLY A 36 -28.27 17.00 -10.33
C GLY A 36 -28.96 18.27 -9.81
N LEU A 37 -28.64 18.72 -8.59
CA LEU A 37 -29.13 19.97 -8.02
C LEU A 37 -28.21 21.13 -8.38
N GLY A 38 -28.75 22.35 -8.49
CA GLY A 38 -27.91 23.53 -8.75
C GLY A 38 -27.00 23.86 -7.57
N ASP A 39 -25.77 24.33 -7.83
CA ASP A 39 -24.78 24.69 -6.81
C ASP A 39 -25.33 25.63 -5.73
N ARG A 40 -26.13 26.63 -6.13
CA ARG A 40 -26.76 27.57 -5.19
C ARG A 40 -27.74 26.86 -4.27
N ARG A 41 -28.47 25.88 -4.80
CA ARG A 41 -29.47 25.12 -4.05
C ARG A 41 -28.80 24.21 -3.02
N VAL A 42 -27.78 23.49 -3.43
CA VAL A 42 -26.97 22.63 -2.54
C VAL A 42 -26.34 23.46 -1.42
N ARG A 43 -25.76 24.63 -1.75
CA ARG A 43 -25.21 25.54 -0.73
C ARG A 43 -26.27 26.08 0.23
N GLY A 44 -27.46 26.41 -0.28
CA GLY A 44 -28.58 26.84 0.56
C GLY A 44 -29.06 25.75 1.51
N ILE A 45 -29.05 24.48 1.08
CA ILE A 45 -29.36 23.33 1.95
C ILE A 45 -28.26 23.15 3.00
N TRP A 46 -26.98 23.22 2.60
CA TRP A 46 -25.83 23.10 3.50
C TRP A 46 -25.83 24.16 4.61
N ASN A 47 -26.08 25.42 4.25
CA ASN A 47 -26.13 26.54 5.19
C ASN A 47 -27.44 26.59 6.01
N GLY A 48 -28.43 25.75 5.70
CA GLY A 48 -29.76 25.80 6.33
C GLY A 48 -30.63 26.99 5.87
N GLU A 49 -30.28 27.64 4.76
CA GLU A 49 -31.05 28.75 4.16
C GLU A 49 -32.27 28.24 3.37
N ALA A 50 -32.32 26.95 3.02
CA ALA A 50 -33.42 26.36 2.26
C ALA A 50 -34.67 26.15 3.14
N ARG A 51 -35.65 27.07 3.01
CA ARG A 51 -36.90 27.02 3.79
C ARG A 51 -37.82 25.85 3.44
N ARG A 52 -37.81 25.41 2.18
CA ARG A 52 -38.60 24.28 1.67
C ARG A 52 -37.70 23.38 0.85
N ILE A 53 -37.94 22.08 0.95
CA ILE A 53 -37.25 21.06 0.16
C ILE A 53 -38.33 20.24 -0.53
N GLU A 54 -38.26 20.18 -1.85
CA GLU A 54 -39.22 19.43 -2.64
C GLU A 54 -38.97 17.93 -2.48
N ALA A 55 -40.01 17.12 -2.60
CA ALA A 55 -39.90 15.67 -2.45
C ALA A 55 -38.88 15.07 -3.43
N GLU A 56 -38.87 15.56 -4.68
CA GLU A 56 -37.92 15.14 -5.71
C GLU A 56 -36.46 15.47 -5.39
N GLU A 57 -36.21 16.59 -4.69
CA GLU A 57 -34.87 16.96 -4.25
C GLU A 57 -34.40 16.00 -3.16
N MET A 58 -35.30 15.65 -2.23
CA MET A 58 -35.02 14.67 -1.19
C MET A 58 -34.70 13.29 -1.77
N ASP A 59 -35.50 12.83 -2.74
CA ASP A 59 -35.28 11.52 -3.37
C ASP A 59 -33.99 11.47 -4.20
N ARG A 60 -33.58 12.60 -4.80
CA ARG A 60 -32.27 12.73 -5.44
C ARG A 60 -31.13 12.65 -4.43
N LEU A 61 -31.26 13.34 -3.28
CA LEU A 61 -30.27 13.29 -2.21
C LEU A 61 -30.15 11.88 -1.63
N ARG A 62 -31.26 11.20 -1.36
CA ARG A 62 -31.26 9.83 -0.83
C ARG A 62 -30.57 8.85 -1.78
N ARG A 63 -30.85 8.93 -3.09
CA ARG A 63 -30.19 8.10 -4.11
C ARG A 63 -28.68 8.35 -4.15
N ALA A 64 -28.28 9.61 -4.26
CA ALA A 64 -26.87 9.97 -4.29
C ALA A 64 -26.13 9.57 -2.99
N ALA A 65 -26.80 9.63 -1.85
CA ALA A 65 -26.27 9.20 -0.57
C ALA A 65 -26.03 7.68 -0.52
N LEU A 66 -26.98 6.88 -1.02
CA LEU A 66 -26.81 5.43 -1.13
C LEU A 66 -25.65 5.06 -2.07
N ASP A 67 -25.54 5.75 -3.20
CA ASP A 67 -24.43 5.53 -4.14
C ASP A 67 -23.07 5.89 -3.50
N ALA A 68 -23.02 7.00 -2.77
CA ALA A 68 -21.82 7.43 -2.05
C ALA A 68 -21.41 6.42 -0.96
N SER A 69 -22.35 5.96 -0.14
CA SER A 69 -22.06 4.95 0.89
C SER A 69 -21.60 3.63 0.30
N THR A 70 -22.22 3.19 -0.81
CA THR A 70 -21.80 1.96 -1.51
C THR A 70 -20.36 2.05 -2.00
N LEU A 71 -19.96 3.20 -2.55
CA LEU A 71 -18.58 3.43 -3.00
C LEU A 71 -17.58 3.45 -1.83
N GLU A 72 -17.95 4.06 -0.70
CA GLU A 72 -17.10 4.07 0.50
C GLU A 72 -16.91 2.66 1.10
N ASP A 73 -17.96 1.83 1.09
CA ASP A 73 -17.88 0.45 1.57
C ASP A 73 -16.97 -0.41 0.68
N VAL A 74 -17.03 -0.21 -0.64
CA VAL A 74 -16.12 -0.86 -1.60
C VAL A 74 -14.67 -0.45 -1.36
N ASP A 75 -14.39 0.86 -1.19
CA ASP A 75 -13.02 1.33 -0.91
C ASP A 75 -12.51 0.80 0.43
N ARG A 76 -13.37 0.75 1.46
CA ARG A 76 -13.03 0.16 2.77
C ARG A 76 -12.69 -1.32 2.63
N ALA A 77 -13.52 -2.10 1.94
CA ALA A 77 -13.29 -3.52 1.71
C ALA A 77 -11.99 -3.77 0.94
N TYR A 78 -11.72 -2.95 -0.08
CA TYR A 78 -10.49 -3.01 -0.87
C TYR A 78 -9.25 -2.70 -0.03
N ARG A 79 -9.28 -1.65 0.78
CA ARG A 79 -8.18 -1.30 1.71
C ARG A 79 -7.92 -2.40 2.73
N ALA A 80 -8.98 -2.99 3.29
CA ALA A 80 -8.85 -4.12 4.21
C ALA A 80 -8.21 -5.34 3.53
N HIS A 81 -8.59 -5.62 2.27
CA HIS A 81 -7.99 -6.70 1.50
C HIS A 81 -6.50 -6.46 1.23
N LEU A 82 -6.12 -5.25 0.81
CA LEU A 82 -4.71 -4.88 0.62
C LEU A 82 -3.89 -4.98 1.91
N ALA A 83 -4.44 -4.58 3.05
CA ALA A 83 -3.77 -4.71 4.34
C ALA A 83 -3.50 -6.19 4.69
N ARG A 84 -4.46 -7.08 4.42
CA ARG A 84 -4.28 -8.53 4.62
C ARG A 84 -3.21 -9.10 3.71
N LEU A 85 -3.18 -8.72 2.42
CA LEU A 85 -2.14 -9.16 1.49
C LEU A 85 -0.74 -8.70 1.93
N ARG A 86 -0.62 -7.46 2.42
CA ARG A 86 0.64 -6.95 2.98
C ARG A 86 1.09 -7.75 4.20
N ALA A 87 0.19 -8.00 5.15
CA ALA A 87 0.49 -8.80 6.34
C ALA A 87 0.91 -10.24 5.99
N CYS A 88 0.22 -10.90 5.05
CA CYS A 88 0.61 -12.23 4.59
C CYS A 88 2.00 -12.22 3.92
N ARG A 89 2.30 -11.19 3.12
CA ARG A 89 3.62 -11.04 2.50
C ARG A 89 4.73 -10.87 3.53
N GLU A 90 4.49 -10.09 4.59
CA GLU A 90 5.44 -9.92 5.69
C GLU A 90 5.68 -11.25 6.41
N ILE A 91 4.62 -11.99 6.78
CA ILE A 91 4.75 -13.30 7.44
C ILE A 91 5.54 -14.29 6.58
N LEU A 92 5.23 -14.39 5.29
CA LEU A 92 5.94 -15.30 4.38
C LEU A 92 7.38 -14.86 4.10
N GLY A 93 7.63 -13.54 4.05
CA GLY A 93 8.97 -12.96 3.92
C GLY A 93 9.85 -13.20 5.14
N HIS A 94 9.28 -13.15 6.35
CA HIS A 94 10.00 -13.47 7.59
C HIS A 94 10.26 -14.98 7.77
N GLY A 95 9.41 -15.84 7.21
CA GLY A 95 9.60 -17.29 7.24
C GLY A 95 10.79 -17.79 6.41
N ALA A 96 11.08 -17.15 5.27
CA ALA A 96 12.18 -17.55 4.39
C ALA A 96 13.55 -17.16 4.98
N VAL A 97 13.68 -15.94 5.50
CA VAL A 97 14.96 -15.42 6.05
C VAL A 97 15.34 -16.12 7.35
N GLY A 98 14.37 -16.50 8.20
CA GLY A 98 14.62 -17.20 9.45
C GLY A 98 15.12 -18.63 9.27
N GLN A 99 14.61 -19.37 8.26
CA GLN A 99 14.99 -20.76 8.03
C GLN A 99 16.38 -20.90 7.37
N GLU A 100 16.77 -19.96 6.52
CA GLU A 100 18.09 -19.95 5.89
C GLU A 100 19.20 -19.56 6.88
N ALA A 101 18.94 -18.58 7.76
CA ALA A 101 19.87 -18.21 8.83
C ALA A 101 20.10 -19.37 9.81
N SER A 102 19.04 -20.05 10.26
CA SER A 102 19.18 -21.20 11.15
C SER A 102 19.88 -22.39 10.50
N ARG A 103 19.69 -22.63 9.19
CA ARG A 103 20.41 -23.66 8.42
C ARG A 103 21.89 -23.34 8.26
N GLN A 104 22.23 -22.08 7.95
CA GLN A 104 23.64 -21.66 7.85
C GLN A 104 24.35 -21.71 9.20
N GLU A 105 23.65 -21.39 10.29
CA GLU A 105 24.17 -21.50 11.65
C GLU A 105 24.39 -22.96 12.07
N THR A 106 23.49 -23.88 11.71
CA THR A 106 23.69 -25.32 11.98
C THR A 106 24.87 -25.88 11.20
N VAL A 107 24.98 -25.56 9.90
CA VAL A 107 26.13 -25.99 9.07
C VAL A 107 27.44 -25.41 9.61
N ARG A 108 27.45 -24.16 10.08
CA ARG A 108 28.62 -23.52 10.68
C ARG A 108 29.01 -24.14 12.03
N GLN A 109 28.03 -24.48 12.89
CA GLN A 109 28.28 -25.16 14.16
C GLN A 109 28.71 -26.62 13.97
N GLU A 110 28.22 -27.29 12.92
CA GLU A 110 28.63 -28.65 12.55
C GLU A 110 30.05 -28.67 11.98
N ALA A 111 30.44 -27.68 11.17
CA ALA A 111 31.81 -27.48 10.72
C ALA A 111 32.81 -27.22 11.87
N LEU A 112 32.35 -26.64 12.99
CA LEU A 112 33.13 -26.41 14.20
C LEU A 112 33.15 -27.62 15.16
N ARG A 113 32.33 -28.65 14.92
CA ARG A 113 32.25 -29.87 15.73
C ARG A 113 33.07 -31.04 15.20
N LEU A 114 33.72 -30.90 14.03
CA LEU A 114 34.67 -31.91 13.57
C LEU A 114 35.90 -31.90 14.49
N PRO A 115 36.22 -33.01 15.18
CA PRO A 115 37.47 -33.10 15.91
C PRO A 115 38.64 -32.99 14.93
N ALA A 116 39.64 -32.17 15.28
CA ALA A 116 40.94 -32.16 14.64
C ALA A 116 41.65 -33.50 14.93
N ALA A 117 41.25 -34.55 14.22
CA ALA A 117 41.87 -35.85 14.24
C ALA A 117 42.07 -36.29 12.79
N ASP A 118 43.07 -35.67 12.15
CA ASP A 118 44.08 -36.34 11.32
C ASP A 118 44.92 -35.25 10.62
N ALA A 119 45.75 -34.58 11.43
CA ALA A 119 46.89 -33.80 10.95
C ALA A 119 48.20 -34.56 11.18
N ALA A 120 48.20 -35.87 10.92
CA ALA A 120 49.39 -36.70 10.99
C ALA A 120 49.51 -37.51 9.69
N GLY A 121 50.40 -37.04 8.81
CA GLY A 121 50.96 -37.88 7.75
C GLY A 121 50.63 -37.42 6.33
N TRP A 122 51.00 -36.19 5.96
CA TRP A 122 51.32 -35.91 4.56
C TRP A 122 52.75 -35.38 4.47
N VAL A 123 53.50 -36.12 3.66
CA VAL A 123 54.95 -36.13 3.52
C VAL A 123 55.44 -34.83 2.89
N ASP A 124 56.56 -34.34 3.42
CA ASP A 124 57.43 -33.33 2.82
C ASP A 124 57.79 -33.69 1.38
N HIS A 125 57.31 -32.91 0.41
CA HIS A 125 57.98 -32.70 -0.87
C HIS A 125 57.81 -31.23 -1.26
N ALA A 126 58.51 -30.38 -0.53
CA ALA A 126 58.77 -29.01 -0.93
C ALA A 126 60.05 -28.97 -1.79
N GLU A 127 59.88 -28.40 -2.98
CA GLU A 127 60.86 -27.61 -3.73
C GLU A 127 62.01 -28.30 -4.47
N LEU A 128 61.84 -28.43 -5.77
CA LEU A 128 62.74 -27.81 -6.75
C LEU A 128 61.92 -27.31 -7.94
N GLY A 129 61.97 -26.01 -8.23
CA GLY A 129 61.44 -25.51 -9.51
C GLY A 129 61.04 -24.03 -9.58
N LEU A 130 61.95 -23.12 -9.24
CA LEU A 130 61.89 -21.71 -9.63
C LEU A 130 61.88 -21.57 -11.15
N ALA A 131 60.83 -20.98 -11.72
CA ALA A 131 60.80 -20.15 -12.94
C ALA A 131 59.33 -20.00 -13.37
N GLY A 132 58.79 -18.85 -13.74
CA GLY A 132 59.29 -17.50 -13.90
C GLY A 132 58.08 -16.69 -14.35
N ALA A 133 58.00 -15.45 -13.87
CA ALA A 133 56.97 -14.49 -14.19
C ALA A 133 56.82 -14.29 -15.70
N GLN A 134 55.58 -14.22 -16.20
CA GLN A 134 55.21 -13.32 -17.31
C GLN A 134 53.78 -12.79 -17.16
N ASP A 135 53.73 -11.47 -17.00
CA ASP A 135 52.61 -10.59 -17.21
C ASP A 135 51.82 -10.90 -18.49
N ARG A 136 50.48 -10.82 -18.41
CA ARG A 136 49.67 -10.40 -19.55
C ARG A 136 48.62 -9.37 -19.14
N PRO A 137 48.60 -8.18 -19.77
CA PRO A 137 47.58 -7.18 -19.53
C PRO A 137 46.24 -7.56 -20.18
N VAL A 138 45.17 -7.24 -19.46
CA VAL A 138 43.77 -7.26 -19.92
C VAL A 138 43.56 -6.09 -20.88
N ASP A 139 43.40 -6.39 -22.17
CA ASP A 139 42.91 -5.43 -23.16
C ASP A 139 41.37 -5.42 -23.15
N ARG A 140 40.80 -4.25 -22.86
CA ARG A 140 39.37 -3.97 -22.92
C ARG A 140 39.02 -3.49 -24.32
N GLY A 141 38.73 -4.43 -25.21
CA GLY A 141 38.11 -4.13 -26.50
C GLY A 141 36.60 -3.91 -26.36
N GLY A 142 36.19 -2.65 -26.19
CA GLY A 142 34.83 -2.22 -26.49
C GLY A 142 34.61 -2.09 -28.00
N ARG A 143 33.39 -2.40 -28.46
CA ARG A 143 32.68 -1.86 -29.63
C ARG A 143 31.30 -2.54 -29.65
N ARG A 144 30.23 -1.76 -29.41
CA ARG A 144 29.32 -1.19 -30.43
C ARG A 144 28.33 -2.22 -30.95
#